data_AF-A0A966WJN8-F1
#
_entry.id   AF-A0A966WJN8-F1
#
_cell.length_a   1.000
_cell.length_b   1.000
_cell.length_c   1.000
_cell.angle_alpha   90.00
_cell.angle_beta   90.00
_cell.angle_gamma   90.00
#
_symmetry.space_group_name_H-M   'P 1'
#
loop_
_entity.id
_entity.type
_entity.pdbx_description
1 polymer ?
#
loop_
_entity_poly.entity_id
_entity_poly.type
_entity_poly.pdbx_seq_one_letter_code
_entity_poly.pdbx_strand_id
1 'polypeptide(L)' 'MKPTAVSADVLFEDFRKKLDWQWVASKGASERHFDEVAVRMARSGADLVGYLNYIHPYRLQVLGEREISYLQHSDPQ' A
#
# COMPACT_ATOMS: atom_id res chain seq x y z
N MET A 1 20.49 11.69 2.02
CA MET A 1 20.08 10.71 3.05
C MET A 1 19.21 9.67 2.38
N LYS A 2 19.46 8.36 2.60
CA LYS A 2 18.52 7.32 2.13
C LYS A 2 17.22 7.48 2.93
N PRO A 3 16.02 7.45 2.32
CA PRO A 3 14.78 7.55 3.07
C PRO A 3 14.71 6.38 4.06
N THR A 4 14.64 6.69 5.36
CA THR A 4 14.58 5.69 6.43
C THR A 4 13.19 5.06 6.55
N ALA A 5 12.17 5.68 5.95
CA ALA A 5 10.80 5.22 5.95
C ALA A 5 10.15 5.46 4.58
N VAL A 6 9.32 4.52 4.14
CA VAL A 6 8.44 4.69 2.98
C VAL A 6 7.08 5.13 3.51
N SER A 7 6.63 6.32 3.16
CA SER A 7 5.28 6.82 3.44
C SER A 7 4.39 6.77 2.21
N ALA A 8 3.08 6.88 2.44
CA ALA A 8 2.10 6.92 1.36
C ALA A 8 2.28 8.14 0.44
N ASP A 9 2.67 9.31 0.96
CA ASP A 9 2.94 10.51 0.16
C ASP A 9 4.15 10.34 -0.78
N VAL A 10 5.29 9.90 -0.25
CA VAL A 10 6.52 9.70 -1.01
C VAL A 10 6.30 8.67 -2.09
N LEU A 11 5.69 7.53 -1.74
CA LEU A 11 5.34 6.49 -2.70
C LEU A 11 4.40 7.01 -3.77
N PHE A 12 3.38 7.78 -3.39
CA PHE A 12 2.43 8.33 -4.35
C PHE A 12 3.12 9.28 -5.33
N GLU A 13 3.85 10.28 -4.85
CA GLU A 13 4.48 11.29 -5.70
C GLU A 13 5.58 10.70 -6.61
N ASP A 14 6.35 9.72 -6.12
CA ASP A 14 7.39 9.04 -6.91
C ASP A 14 6.80 8.29 -8.13
N PHE A 15 5.63 7.68 -7.97
CA PHE A 15 5.00 6.86 -9.02
C PHE A 15 3.83 7.52 -9.74
N ARG A 16 3.37 8.69 -9.26
CA ARG A 16 2.17 9.38 -9.73
C ARG A 16 2.12 9.49 -11.24
N LYS A 17 3.17 10.07 -11.85
CA LYS A 17 3.20 10.29 -13.31
C LYS A 17 3.44 9.02 -14.10
N LYS A 18 4.22 8.09 -13.54
CA LYS A 18 4.62 6.86 -14.23
C LYS A 18 3.46 5.87 -14.34
N LEU A 19 2.63 5.79 -13.30
CA LEU A 19 1.53 4.85 -13.19
C LEU A 19 0.15 5.53 -13.28
N ASP A 20 0.13 6.83 -13.58
CA ASP A 20 -1.07 7.68 -13.62
C ASP A 20 -1.96 7.53 -12.36
N TRP A 21 -1.32 7.56 -11.19
CA TRP A 21 -2.05 7.40 -9.93
C TRP A 21 -2.86 8.64 -9.58
N GLN A 22 -4.04 8.37 -9.03
CA GLN A 22 -4.96 9.37 -8.52
C GLN A 22 -5.20 9.15 -7.04
N TRP A 23 -5.09 10.22 -6.25
CA TRP A 23 -5.38 10.16 -4.82
C TRP A 23 -6.88 10.30 -4.61
N VAL A 24 -7.56 9.22 -4.28
CA VAL A 24 -9.04 9.18 -4.23
C VAL A 24 -9.64 9.54 -2.87
N ALA A 25 -8.94 9.31 -1.75
CA ALA A 25 -9.49 9.53 -0.40
C ALA A 25 -8.42 9.71 0.67
N SER A 26 -8.78 10.26 1.84
CA SER A 26 -7.93 10.31 3.05
C SER A 26 -6.58 10.99 2.89
N LYS A 27 -6.54 12.15 2.20
CA LYS A 27 -5.32 12.92 1.99
C LYS A 27 -4.62 13.37 3.28
N GLY A 28 -5.37 13.49 4.39
CA GLY A 28 -4.80 13.80 5.72
C GLY A 28 -4.09 12.63 6.42
N ALA A 29 -4.09 11.43 5.84
CA ALA A 29 -3.39 10.26 6.38
C ALA A 29 -2.14 9.89 5.55
N SER A 30 -1.63 10.82 4.76
CA SER A 30 -0.53 10.60 3.81
C SER A 30 0.82 10.30 4.50
N GLU A 31 0.96 10.71 5.76
CA GLU A 31 2.12 10.43 6.62
C GLU A 31 2.14 8.98 7.14
N ARG A 32 1.17 8.13 6.79
CA ARG A 32 1.24 6.71 7.16
C ARG A 32 2.46 6.06 6.52
N HIS A 33 3.29 5.48 7.38
CA HIS A 33 4.50 4.77 6.99
C HIS A 33 4.28 3.28 6.88
N PHE A 34 5.10 2.64 6.06
CA PHE A 34 5.27 1.19 6.10
C PHE A 34 5.86 0.79 7.45
N ASP A 35 5.55 -0.42 7.90
CA ASP A 35 6.16 -0.98 9.11
C ASP A 35 7.69 -1.05 8.94
N GLU A 36 8.44 -0.37 9.80
CA GLU A 36 9.90 -0.27 9.69
C GLU A 36 10.59 -1.63 9.82
N VAL A 37 10.04 -2.55 10.62
CA VAL A 37 10.56 -3.91 10.75
C VAL A 37 10.31 -4.68 9.46
N ALA A 38 9.12 -4.56 8.87
CA ALA A 38 8.82 -5.17 7.58
C ALA A 38 9.74 -4.64 6.48
N VAL A 39 9.98 -3.32 6.41
CA VAL A 39 10.91 -2.71 5.44
C VAL A 39 12.34 -3.23 5.62
N ARG A 40 12.82 -3.32 6.87
CA ARG A 40 14.17 -3.82 7.16
C ARG A 40 14.33 -5.31 6.86
N MET A 41 13.27 -6.10 7.05
CA MET A 41 13.29 -7.56 6.86
C MET A 41 12.97 -7.98 5.43
N ALA A 42 12.38 -7.09 4.63
CA ALA A 42 12.02 -7.34 3.24
C ALA A 42 13.28 -7.69 2.42
N ARG A 43 13.21 -8.81 1.71
CA ARG A 43 14.23 -9.24 0.76
C ARG A 43 13.86 -8.86 -0.67
N SER A 44 12.60 -8.53 -0.90
CA SER A 44 12.08 -8.09 -2.19
C SER A 44 10.90 -7.12 -2.03
N GLY A 45 10.55 -6.41 -3.11
CA GLY A 45 9.35 -5.56 -3.13
C GLY A 45 8.05 -6.34 -2.89
N ALA A 46 8.00 -7.63 -3.23
CA ALA A 46 6.84 -8.49 -3.00
C ALA A 46 6.57 -8.75 -1.51
N ASP A 47 7.54 -8.53 -0.63
CA ASP A 47 7.33 -8.65 0.82
C ASP A 47 6.54 -7.45 1.39
N LEU A 48 6.55 -6.32 0.67
CA LEU A 48 5.99 -5.03 1.08
C LEU A 48 4.71 -4.67 0.33
N VAL A 49 4.37 -5.42 -0.72
CA VAL A 49 3.18 -5.23 -1.55
C VAL A 49 2.38 -6.52 -1.55
N GLY A 50 1.11 -6.44 -1.17
CA GLY A 50 0.23 -7.62 -1.07
C GLY A 50 -1.19 -7.36 -1.51
N TYR A 51 -1.99 -8.43 -1.55
CA TYR A 51 -3.40 -8.41 -1.90
C TYR A 51 -4.20 -8.90 -0.70
N LEU A 52 -5.19 -8.13 -0.25
CA LEU A 52 -6.10 -8.47 0.85
C LEU A 52 -5.39 -9.07 2.08
N ASN A 53 -4.19 -8.58 2.39
CA ASN A 53 -3.41 -9.13 3.50
C ASN A 53 -3.75 -8.39 4.79
N TYR A 54 -4.63 -8.99 5.60
CA TYR A 54 -5.08 -8.42 6.88
C TYR A 54 -4.17 -8.77 8.07
N ILE A 55 -3.29 -9.76 7.93
CA ILE A 55 -2.37 -10.19 9.01
C ILE A 55 -1.12 -9.31 9.09
N HIS A 56 -0.81 -8.57 8.02
CA HIS A 56 0.34 -7.68 7.94
C HIS A 56 -0.11 -6.24 7.69
N PRO A 57 -0.40 -5.47 8.78
CA PRO A 57 -0.72 -4.06 8.65
C PRO A 57 0.48 -3.26 8.12
N TYR A 58 0.23 -2.02 7.68
CA TYR A 58 1.27 -1.08 7.21
C TYR A 58 2.15 -1.59 6.07
N ARG A 59 1.51 -2.23 5.09
CA ARG A 59 2.08 -2.59 3.78
C ARG A 59 1.19 -2.03 2.67
N LEU A 60 1.73 -1.88 1.47
CA LEU A 60 0.92 -1.48 0.32
C LEU A 60 -0.05 -2.61 -0.03
N GLN A 61 -1.32 -2.27 -0.16
CA GLN A 61 -2.34 -3.18 -0.67
C GLN A 61 -2.65 -2.82 -2.12
N VAL A 62 -2.66 -3.82 -2.98
CA VAL A 62 -3.11 -3.71 -4.36
C VAL A 62 -4.44 -4.45 -4.47
N LEU A 63 -5.43 -3.78 -5.06
CA LEU A 63 -6.74 -4.37 -5.34
C LEU A 63 -6.96 -4.31 -6.84
N GLY A 64 -6.93 -5.46 -7.50
CA GLY A 64 -7.33 -5.62 -8.89
C GLY A 64 -8.78 -6.10 -8.99
N GLU A 65 -9.19 -6.44 -10.21
CA GLU A 65 -10.56 -6.91 -10.50
C GLU A 65 -10.97 -8.11 -9.63
N ARG A 66 -10.04 -9.04 -9.38
CA ARG A 66 -10.29 -10.23 -8.57
C ARG A 66 -10.56 -9.89 -7.12
N GLU A 67 -9.73 -9.03 -6.53
CA GLU A 67 -9.89 -8.62 -5.12
C GLU A 67 -11.16 -7.77 -4.93
N ILE A 68 -11.47 -6.90 -5.90
CA ILE A 68 -12.71 -6.11 -5.88
C ILE A 68 -13.93 -7.01 -6.01
N SER A 69 -13.92 -7.95 -6.95
CA SER A 69 -15.02 -8.92 -7.11
C SER A 69 -15.21 -9.73 -5.82
N TYR A 70 -14.13 -10.21 -5.21
CA TYR A 70 -14.21 -10.91 -3.92
C TYR A 70 -14.86 -10.04 -2.83
N LEU A 71 -14.45 -8.78 -2.68
CA LEU A 71 -14.99 -7.87 -1.68
C LEU A 71 -16.46 -7.50 -1.93
N GLN A 72 -16.88 -7.39 -3.19
CA GLN A 72 -18.27 -7.07 -3.56
C GLN A 72 -19.25 -8.22 -3.31
N HIS A 73 -18.78 -9.47 -3.39
CA HIS A 73 -19.59 -10.67 -3.14
C HIS A 73 -19.43 -11.23 -1.72
N SER A 74 -18.56 -10.61 -0.91
CA SER A 74 -18.47 -10.90 0.52
C SER A 74 -19.63 -10.21 1.22
N ASP A 75 -20.52 -10.98 1.83
CA ASP A 75 -21.67 -10.45 2.58
C ASP A 75 -21.17 -9.49 3.68
N PRO A 76 -21.62 -8.23 3.72
CA PRO A 76 -21.24 -7.33 4.80
C PRO A 76 -21.91 -7.82 6.09
N GLN A 77 -21.13 -8.45 6.96
CA GLN A 77 -21.54 -8.76 8.34
C GLN A 77 -21.57 -7.51 9.21
#